data_AF-A0A2D4LT04-F1
#
_entry.id   AF-A0A2D4LT04-F1
#
_cell.length_a   1.000
_cell.length_b   1.000
_cell.length_c   1.000
_cell.angle_alpha   90.00
_cell.angle_beta   90.00
_cell.angle_gamma   90.00
#
_symmetry.space_group_name_H-M   'P 1'
#
loop_
_entity.id
_entity.type
_entity.pdbx_description
1 polymer ?
#
loop_
_entity_poly.entity_id
_entity_poly.type
_entity_poly.pdbx_seq_one_letter_code
_entity_poly.pdbx_strand_id
1 'polypeptide(L)'
;MSAATPPKPPPGVPSFCRRAWEPVFAKVKRAVVFLDPACAESLHWACGGMEALLQAGALNVKEFSSFESGEAEQPKAVFVVGTALKDQTVVIIRDIVSLSRFQY
;
A
#
# COMPACT_ATOMS: atom_id res chain seq x y z
N MET A 1 2.28 0.18 -44.56
CA MET A 1 1.27 -0.66 -43.89
C MET A 1 1.41 -0.41 -42.39
N SER A 2 0.60 0.50 -41.84
CA SER A 2 0.70 0.88 -40.42
C SER A 2 -0.16 -0.08 -39.62
N ALA A 3 0.45 -0.90 -38.76
CA ALA A 3 -0.24 -1.85 -37.92
C ALA A 3 -1.12 -1.10 -36.90
N ALA A 4 -2.42 -1.36 -36.94
CA ALA A 4 -3.37 -0.83 -35.97
C ALA A 4 -3.03 -1.36 -34.58
N THR A 5 -2.87 -0.46 -33.61
CA THR A 5 -2.71 -0.79 -32.20
C THR A 5 -3.92 -1.57 -31.71
N PRO A 6 -3.74 -2.69 -30.98
CA PRO A 6 -4.87 -3.50 -30.52
C PRO A 6 -5.78 -2.68 -29.59
N PRO A 7 -7.11 -2.87 -29.67
CA PRO A 7 -8.06 -2.11 -28.86
C PRO A 7 -7.86 -2.42 -27.37
N LYS A 8 -7.80 -1.34 -26.57
CA LYS A 8 -7.68 -1.42 -25.11
C LYS A 8 -8.87 -2.21 -24.56
N PRO A 9 -8.64 -3.29 -23.78
CA PRO A 9 -9.72 -4.10 -23.26
C PRO A 9 -10.68 -3.25 -22.43
N PRO A 10 -12.00 -3.55 -22.46
CA PRO A 10 -12.98 -2.84 -21.64
C PRO A 10 -12.58 -2.95 -20.17
N PRO A 11 -12.88 -1.95 -19.34
CA PRO A 11 -12.55 -2.02 -17.93
C PRO A 11 -13.38 -3.12 -17.26
N GLY A 12 -12.85 -4.35 -17.22
CA GLY A 12 -13.37 -5.42 -16.38
C GLY A 12 -13.16 -5.10 -14.90
N VAL A 13 -13.80 -5.87 -14.01
CA VAL A 13 -13.64 -5.75 -12.54
C VAL A 13 -12.20 -5.52 -12.07
N PRO A 14 -11.15 -6.16 -12.64
CA PRO A 14 -9.76 -5.90 -12.24
C PRO A 14 -9.33 -4.43 -12.41
N SER A 15 -9.83 -3.75 -13.43
CA SER A 15 -9.51 -2.34 -13.71
C SER A 15 -10.26 -1.36 -12.80
N PHE A 16 -11.36 -1.78 -12.17
CA PHE A 16 -12.03 -1.00 -11.14
C PHE A 16 -11.29 -1.10 -9.82
N CYS A 17 -10.95 -2.32 -9.39
CA CYS A 17 -10.16 -2.55 -8.18
C CYS A 17 -8.79 -1.87 -8.27
N ARG A 18 -8.12 -1.93 -9.43
CA ARG A 18 -6.85 -1.21 -9.64
C ARG A 18 -6.98 0.31 -9.50
N ARG A 19 -8.11 0.90 -9.94
CA ARG A 19 -8.37 2.34 -9.75
C ARG A 19 -8.53 2.72 -8.28
N ALA A 20 -9.12 1.85 -7.47
CA ALA A 20 -9.21 2.07 -6.02
C ALA A 20 -7.83 2.16 -5.34
N TRP A 21 -6.80 1.54 -5.93
CA TRP A 21 -5.41 1.58 -5.44
C TRP A 21 -4.59 2.77 -5.96
N GLU A 22 -5.04 3.50 -6.98
CA GLU A 22 -4.32 4.68 -7.52
C GLU A 22 -3.98 5.74 -6.45
N PRO A 23 -4.88 6.10 -5.51
CA PRO A 23 -4.57 7.06 -4.45
C PRO A 23 -3.53 6.56 -3.46
N VAL A 24 -3.38 5.24 -3.32
CA VAL A 24 -2.34 4.63 -2.49
C VAL A 24 -1.01 4.72 -3.23
N PHE A 25 -0.94 4.28 -4.48
CA PHE A 25 0.28 4.38 -5.30
C PHE A 25 0.80 5.82 -5.42
N ALA A 26 -0.08 6.81 -5.45
CA ALA A 26 0.32 8.22 -5.45
C ALA A 26 1.01 8.67 -4.15
N LYS A 27 0.76 8.00 -3.01
CA LYS A 27 1.25 8.40 -1.68
C LYS A 27 2.46 7.59 -1.20
N VAL A 28 2.74 6.41 -1.76
CA VAL A 28 3.77 5.49 -1.24
C VAL A 28 5.21 5.88 -1.58
N LYS A 29 5.42 6.89 -2.43
CA LYS A 29 6.76 7.34 -2.81
C LYS A 29 7.60 7.70 -1.58
N ARG A 30 8.75 7.04 -1.43
CA ARG A 30 9.70 7.16 -0.32
C ARG A 30 9.08 6.84 1.06
N ALA A 31 8.08 5.96 1.10
CA ALA A 31 7.41 5.56 2.33
C ALA A 31 7.58 4.07 2.60
N VAL A 32 7.57 3.70 3.88
CA VAL A 32 7.26 2.34 4.30
C VAL A 32 5.74 2.16 4.33
N VAL A 33 5.25 1.05 3.78
CA VAL A 33 3.82 0.75 3.73
C VAL A 33 3.50 -0.34 4.75
N PHE A 34 2.61 -0.04 5.70
CA PHE A 34 2.07 -1.04 6.62
C PHE A 34 0.73 -1.51 6.08
N LEU A 35 0.60 -2.81 5.89
CA LEU A 35 -0.53 -3.44 5.21
C LEU A 35 -1.18 -4.49 6.11
N ASP A 36 -2.50 -4.43 6.29
CA ASP A 36 -3.21 -5.52 6.94
C ASP A 36 -3.43 -6.72 5.99
N PRO A 37 -3.65 -7.94 6.50
CA PRO A 37 -3.79 -9.13 5.66
C PRO A 37 -4.91 -9.05 4.62
N ALA A 38 -6.06 -8.43 4.93
CA ALA A 38 -7.16 -8.32 3.99
C ALA A 38 -6.82 -7.34 2.84
N CYS A 39 -6.14 -6.24 3.16
CA CYS A 39 -5.62 -5.33 2.13
C CYS A 39 -4.48 -5.97 1.32
N ALA A 40 -3.65 -6.83 1.90
CA ALA A 40 -2.61 -7.59 1.19
C ALA A 40 -3.22 -8.51 0.13
N GLU A 41 -4.24 -9.27 0.50
CA GLU A 41 -5.00 -10.09 -0.44
C GLU A 41 -5.63 -9.22 -1.55
N SER A 42 -6.31 -8.13 -1.18
CA SER A 42 -6.92 -7.23 -2.17
C SER A 42 -5.89 -6.67 -3.16
N LEU A 43 -4.71 -6.28 -2.69
CA LEU A 43 -3.61 -5.81 -3.52
C LEU A 43 -3.09 -6.92 -4.45
N HIS A 44 -2.94 -8.14 -3.92
CA HIS A 44 -2.50 -9.31 -4.68
C HIS A 44 -3.44 -9.54 -5.88
N TRP A 45 -4.74 -9.60 -5.64
CA TRP A 45 -5.75 -9.85 -6.67
C TRP A 45 -5.95 -8.67 -7.63
N ALA A 46 -5.84 -7.42 -7.16
CA ALA A 46 -6.14 -6.23 -7.97
C ALA A 46 -4.95 -5.69 -8.77
N CYS A 47 -3.73 -5.80 -8.23
CA CYS A 47 -2.56 -5.09 -8.74
C CYS A 47 -1.30 -5.96 -8.89
N GLY A 48 -1.38 -7.26 -8.59
CA GLY A 48 -0.20 -8.14 -8.64
C GLY A 48 0.66 -8.12 -7.38
N GLY A 49 0.14 -7.61 -6.26
CA GLY A 49 0.78 -7.75 -4.95
C GLY A 49 1.83 -6.68 -4.61
N MET A 50 2.75 -7.03 -3.71
CA MET A 50 3.73 -6.13 -3.11
C MET A 50 4.63 -5.43 -4.13
N GLU A 51 5.00 -6.11 -5.22
CA GLU A 51 5.85 -5.55 -6.27
C GLU A 51 5.28 -4.27 -6.85
N ALA A 52 3.95 -4.15 -6.94
CA ALA A 52 3.31 -2.93 -7.43
C ALA A 52 3.57 -1.72 -6.51
N LEU A 53 3.63 -1.92 -5.19
CA LEU A 53 3.96 -0.85 -4.23
C LEU A 53 5.43 -0.45 -4.34
N LEU A 54 6.33 -1.42 -4.48
CA LEU A 54 7.77 -1.17 -4.64
C LEU A 54 8.05 -0.41 -5.95
N GLN A 55 7.43 -0.81 -7.06
CA GLN A 55 7.54 -0.11 -8.34
C GLN A 55 6.94 1.30 -8.30
N ALA A 56 5.92 1.54 -7.46
CA ALA A 56 5.39 2.88 -7.20
C ALA A 56 6.31 3.74 -6.31
N GLY A 57 7.41 3.18 -5.79
CA GLY A 57 8.43 3.87 -5.01
C GLY A 57 8.28 3.72 -3.50
N ALA A 58 7.56 2.71 -3.02
CA ALA A 58 7.64 2.29 -1.62
C ALA A 58 9.05 1.81 -1.28
N LEU A 59 9.56 2.19 -0.11
CA LEU A 59 10.88 1.76 0.38
C LEU A 59 10.83 0.34 0.94
N ASN A 60 9.73 0.01 1.60
CA ASN A 60 9.49 -1.30 2.17
C ASN A 60 7.99 -1.53 2.36
N VAL A 61 7.58 -2.79 2.45
CA VAL A 61 6.21 -3.18 2.81
C VAL A 61 6.30 -4.11 4.01
N LYS A 62 5.60 -3.74 5.08
CA LYS A 62 5.60 -4.43 6.37
C LYS A 62 4.18 -4.83 6.74
N GLU A 63 4.08 -5.86 7.57
CA GLU A 63 2.80 -6.24 8.16
C GLU A 63 2.29 -5.14 9.09
N PHE A 64 0.98 -4.90 9.08
CA PHE A 64 0.34 -4.05 10.07
C PHE A 64 0.27 -4.75 11.43
N SER A 65 1.32 -4.59 12.23
CA SER A 65 1.51 -5.26 13.51
C SER A 65 2.25 -4.38 14.51
N SER A 66 1.94 -4.47 15.81
CA SER A 66 2.62 -3.71 16.88
C SER A 66 4.09 -4.08 17.04
N PHE A 67 4.54 -5.18 16.45
CA PHE A 67 5.93 -5.63 16.47
C PHE A 67 6.77 -5.00 15.34
N GLU A 68 6.14 -4.30 14.41
CA GLU A 68 6.81 -3.64 13.31
C GLU A 68 7.07 -2.16 13.60
N SER A 69 8.12 -1.61 12.98
CA SER A 69 8.47 -0.19 13.09
C SER A 69 9.15 0.30 11.81
N GLY A 70 9.17 1.61 11.63
CA GLY A 70 9.91 2.29 10.57
C GLY A 70 11.33 2.58 11.00
N GLU A 71 12.28 2.19 10.14
CA GLU A 71 13.70 2.45 10.35
C GLU A 71 14.05 3.93 10.13
N ALA A 72 15.24 4.35 10.58
CA ALA A 72 15.72 5.72 10.43
C ALA A 72 15.77 6.19 8.95
N GLU A 73 15.95 5.27 8.01
CA GLU A 73 15.98 5.52 6.57
C GLU A 73 14.58 5.63 5.93
N GLN A 74 13.52 5.41 6.73
CA GLN A 74 12.12 5.39 6.30
C GLN A 74 11.36 6.55 6.98
N PRO A 75 11.55 7.81 6.53
CA PRO A 75 11.01 8.99 7.22
C PRO A 75 9.49 9.15 7.08
N LYS A 76 8.84 8.37 6.22
CA LYS A 76 7.41 8.44 5.92
C LYS A 76 6.77 7.06 6.01
N ALA A 77 5.60 6.99 6.63
CA ALA A 77 4.77 5.79 6.65
C ALA A 77 3.44 5.99 5.91
N VAL A 78 2.96 4.93 5.26
CA VAL A 78 1.60 4.83 4.73
C VAL A 78 0.94 3.61 5.36
N PHE A 79 -0.16 3.83 6.05
CA PHE A 79 -0.97 2.75 6.63
C PHE A 79 -2.14 2.47 5.68
N VAL A 80 -2.27 1.22 5.24
CA VAL A 80 -3.44 0.77 4.48
C VAL A 80 -4.10 -0.33 5.30
N VAL A 81 -5.25 0.02 5.87
CA VAL A 81 -6.01 -0.85 6.76
C VAL A 81 -7.46 -0.94 6.27
N GLY A 82 -7.99 -2.16 6.19
CA GLY A 82 -9.38 -2.45 5.86
C GLY A 82 -10.33 -2.31 7.06
N THR A 83 -9.79 -2.26 8.29
CA THR A 83 -10.57 -2.12 9.52
C THR A 83 -10.84 -0.66 9.86
N ALA A 84 -11.92 -0.42 10.59
CA ALA A 84 -12.21 0.91 11.11
C ALA A 84 -11.08 1.38 12.06
N LEU A 85 -10.73 2.66 11.99
CA LEU A 85 -9.71 3.30 12.85
C LEU A 85 -10.23 3.49 14.29
N LYS A 86 -10.50 2.38 14.97
CA LYS A 86 -10.95 2.32 16.35
C LYS A 86 -10.32 1.14 17.06
N ASP A 87 -10.42 1.14 18.39
CA ASP A 87 -10.01 0.04 19.25
C ASP A 87 -8.55 -0.40 18.93
N GLN A 88 -8.37 -1.67 18.60
CA GLN A 88 -7.08 -2.30 18.35
C GLN A 88 -6.29 -1.66 17.21
N THR A 89 -6.95 -1.17 16.15
CA THR A 89 -6.25 -0.57 15.01
C THR A 89 -5.52 0.71 15.41
N VAL A 90 -6.11 1.51 16.30
CA VAL A 90 -5.47 2.73 16.81
C VAL A 90 -4.30 2.39 17.72
N VAL A 91 -4.42 1.33 18.53
CA VAL A 91 -3.33 0.85 19.39
C VAL A 91 -2.13 0.42 18.55
N ILE A 92 -2.35 -0.39 17.50
CA ILE A 92 -1.28 -0.85 16.61
C ILE A 92 -0.61 0.34 15.90
N ILE A 93 -1.37 1.29 15.35
CA ILE A 93 -0.79 2.50 14.73
C ILE A 93 0.06 3.26 15.75
N ARG A 94 -0.44 3.42 16.98
CA ARG A 94 0.30 4.12 18.04
C ARG A 94 1.60 3.41 18.39
N ASP A 95 1.59 2.09 18.51
CA ASP A 95 2.80 1.31 18.81
C ASP A 95 3.84 1.49 17.69
N ILE A 96 3.43 1.29 16.43
CA ILE A 96 4.30 1.47 15.26
C ILE A 96 4.89 2.89 15.26
N VAL A 97 4.05 3.92 15.36
CA VAL A 97 4.50 5.32 15.32
C VAL A 97 5.43 5.65 16.49
N SER A 98 5.15 5.14 17.70
CA SER A 98 5.97 5.39 18.89
C SER A 98 7.35 4.73 18.83
N LEU A 99 7.45 3.60 18.14
CA LEU A 99 8.72 2.87 17.95
C LEU A 99 9.50 3.34 16.72
N SER A 100 8.91 4.17 15.86
CA SER A 100 9.48 4.60 14.59
C SER A 100 10.11 5.99 14.66
N ARG A 101 11.01 6.27 13.70
CA ARG A 101 11.63 7.60 13.53
C ARG A 101 11.04 8.38 12.35
N PHE A 102 9.72 8.42 12.25
CA PHE A 102 9.03 9.17 11.19
C PHE A 102 9.23 10.68 11.36
N GLN A 103 9.32 11.40 10.24
CA GLN A 103 9.66 12.83 10.19
C GLN A 103 8.61 13.69 9.47
N TYR A 104 7.51 13.10 8.99
CA TYR A 104 6.49 13.75 8.14
C TYR A 104 5.08 13.40 8.58
#